data_AF-A0A964QES5-F1
#
_entry.id   AF-A0A964QES5-F1
#
_cell.length_a   1.000
_cell.length_b   1.000
_cell.length_c   1.000
_cell.angle_alpha   90.00
_cell.angle_beta   90.00
_cell.angle_gamma   90.00
#
_symmetry.space_group_name_H-M   'P 1'
#
loop_
_entity.id
_entity.type
_entity.pdbx_description
1 polymer ?
#
loop_
_entity_poly.entity_id
_entity_poly.type
_entity_poly.pdbx_seq_one_letter_code
_entity_poly.pdbx_strand_id
1 'polypeptide(L)'
;MGDHDPRRTRGAEQLRPLPAHASHPGSGDRRPVRRHRQPAHGPRRARAAAHAGRNQQRDLRCDRHAGAGAAVGAQRLQLGVRVGSRSSVRTRGLTHLALRVRDEERSFRFYRDVLGMVEVYRGAGFIQAQKPGSWDVLVFERSDVEPAGSGGISHFGFRLIHPGDIQAVVDAVVRAGGTVRETGEFVPGEPYLFLCDPDGYDVELWYELPTPIDPLSEPRQA
;
A
#
# COMPACT_ATOMS: atom_id res chain seq x y z
N MET A 1 -33.60 24.71 49.39
CA MET A 1 -34.31 23.45 49.18
C MET A 1 -34.08 23.07 47.73
N GLY A 2 -33.02 22.35 47.35
CA GLY A 2 -32.61 21.00 47.76
C GLY A 2 -32.70 20.15 46.48
N ASP A 3 -31.64 19.98 45.69
CA ASP A 3 -30.47 19.08 45.84
C ASP A 3 -30.77 17.61 45.44
N HIS A 4 -30.19 17.19 44.31
CA HIS A 4 -29.94 15.78 43.98
C HIS A 4 -28.77 15.64 42.98
N ASP A 5 -27.56 15.55 43.53
CA ASP A 5 -26.45 14.73 43.01
C ASP A 5 -26.62 13.31 43.60
N PRO A 6 -26.43 12.23 42.82
CA PRO A 6 -25.35 11.34 43.27
C PRO A 6 -24.56 10.70 42.11
N ARG A 7 -23.27 11.02 42.08
CA ARG A 7 -22.17 10.15 41.62
C ARG A 7 -22.39 8.72 42.12
N ARG A 8 -22.43 7.76 41.19
CA ARG A 8 -21.98 6.39 41.46
C ARG A 8 -21.22 5.81 40.28
N THR A 9 -19.91 5.81 40.48
CA THR A 9 -18.86 5.04 39.81
C THR A 9 -19.19 3.55 39.69
N ARG A 10 -19.09 2.99 38.48
CA ARG A 10 -18.76 1.59 38.16
C ARG A 10 -18.19 1.60 36.74
N GLY A 11 -17.06 1.02 36.37
CA GLY A 11 -16.03 0.26 37.05
C GLY A 11 -15.11 -0.15 35.89
N ALA A 12 -13.84 0.24 35.95
CA ALA A 12 -12.86 -0.13 34.93
C ALA A 12 -12.68 -1.65 34.98
N GLU A 13 -13.13 -2.35 33.93
CA GLU A 13 -12.89 -3.77 33.77
C GLU A 13 -11.43 -3.97 33.36
N GLN A 14 -10.59 -4.23 34.36
CA GLN A 14 -9.18 -4.55 34.18
C GLN A 14 -9.06 -5.91 33.49
N LEU A 15 -8.60 -5.90 32.24
CA LEU A 15 -8.16 -7.10 31.54
C LEU A 15 -7.04 -7.78 32.34
N ARG A 16 -7.28 -9.05 32.71
CA ARG A 16 -6.33 -9.92 33.40
C ARG A 16 -5.17 -10.29 32.46
N PRO A 17 -3.91 -10.28 32.91
CA PRO A 17 -2.80 -10.81 32.12
C PRO A 17 -2.84 -12.35 32.07
N LEU A 18 -2.49 -12.89 30.90
CA LEU A 18 -2.26 -14.32 30.67
C LEU A 18 -1.01 -14.81 31.43
N PRO A 19 -0.98 -16.06 31.94
CA PRO A 19 0.16 -16.57 32.69
C PRO A 19 1.37 -16.85 31.77
N ALA A 20 2.55 -16.46 32.26
CA ALA A 20 3.84 -16.80 31.67
C ALA A 20 4.12 -18.31 31.77
N HIS A 21 4.62 -18.89 30.69
CA HIS A 21 5.05 -20.29 30.65
C HIS A 21 6.21 -20.53 31.63
N ALA A 22 6.02 -21.47 32.54
CA ALA A 22 7.05 -21.99 33.43
C ALA A 22 8.07 -22.82 32.65
N SER A 23 9.35 -22.43 32.70
CA SER A 23 10.47 -23.31 32.37
C SER A 23 10.99 -23.95 33.67
N HIS A 24 10.96 -25.27 33.75
CA HIS A 24 11.62 -26.05 34.81
C HIS A 24 13.05 -26.45 34.40
N PRO A 25 13.92 -26.72 35.39
CA PRO A 25 15.38 -26.70 35.22
C PRO A 25 15.96 -28.09 34.90
N GLY A 26 16.98 -28.11 34.04
CA GLY A 26 17.88 -29.25 33.86
C GLY A 26 19.12 -29.08 34.74
N SER A 27 19.28 -29.96 35.72
CA SER A 27 20.41 -30.07 36.65
C SER A 27 21.41 -31.16 36.24
N GLY A 28 22.71 -30.92 36.52
CA GLY A 28 23.80 -31.91 36.53
C GLY A 28 24.58 -31.96 35.20
N ASP A 29 25.91 -31.90 35.13
CA ASP A 29 26.91 -32.37 36.09
C ASP A 29 28.30 -31.71 35.84
N ARG A 30 29.17 -31.72 36.85
CA ARG A 30 30.46 -31.01 36.91
C ARG A 30 31.68 -31.92 36.57
N ARG A 31 32.54 -31.42 35.66
CA ARG A 31 34.04 -31.44 35.66
C ARG A 31 34.79 -32.78 35.45
N PRO A 32 36.13 -32.80 35.14
CA PRO A 32 37.11 -31.70 34.99
C PRO A 32 38.03 -31.71 33.73
N VAL A 33 38.51 -30.50 33.41
CA VAL A 33 39.84 -30.02 32.96
C VAL A 33 40.89 -31.03 32.44
N ARG A 34 41.45 -30.75 31.24
CA ARG A 34 42.90 -30.81 30.96
C ARG A 34 43.36 -29.69 30.02
N ARG A 35 44.40 -28.97 30.44
CA ARG A 35 45.20 -28.00 29.67
C ARG A 35 46.21 -28.74 28.80
N HIS A 36 46.55 -28.22 27.62
CA HIS A 36 47.92 -28.07 27.10
C HIS A 36 47.89 -27.40 25.70
N ARG A 37 48.42 -26.17 25.61
CA ARG A 37 49.68 -25.76 24.93
C ARG A 37 49.55 -25.51 23.41
N GLN A 38 49.68 -24.22 23.05
CA GLN A 38 50.16 -23.75 21.74
C GLN A 38 51.66 -24.06 21.57
N PRO A 39 52.17 -24.00 20.32
CA PRO A 39 53.06 -22.88 19.99
C PRO A 39 52.88 -22.25 18.58
N ALA A 40 52.98 -20.93 18.58
CA ALA A 40 53.68 -19.97 17.71
C ALA A 40 54.10 -20.22 16.22
N HIS A 41 53.74 -19.19 15.41
CA HIS A 41 54.51 -18.45 14.38
C HIS A 41 54.83 -19.02 12.98
N GLY A 42 54.42 -18.25 11.95
CA GLY A 42 55.08 -18.19 10.63
C GLY A 42 54.16 -17.75 9.46
N PRO A 43 54.47 -16.69 8.69
CA PRO A 43 53.51 -16.02 7.81
C PRO A 43 53.49 -16.58 6.39
N ARG A 44 52.31 -16.61 5.75
CA ARG A 44 52.20 -16.66 4.28
C ARG A 44 51.11 -15.72 3.78
N ARG A 45 51.57 -14.69 3.07
CA ARG A 45 50.77 -13.82 2.22
C ARG A 45 50.07 -14.65 1.15
N ALA A 46 48.76 -14.48 0.98
CA ALA A 46 48.11 -14.63 -0.32
C ALA A 46 46.72 -13.99 -0.33
N ARG A 47 46.63 -12.96 -1.19
CA ARG A 47 45.48 -12.62 -2.05
C ARG A 47 44.22 -12.04 -1.40
N ALA A 48 44.06 -10.75 -1.70
CA ALA A 48 42.80 -10.05 -1.70
C ALA A 48 41.71 -10.84 -2.43
N ALA A 49 40.60 -11.08 -1.74
CA ALA A 49 39.32 -11.39 -2.36
C ALA A 49 38.40 -10.21 -2.05
N ALA A 50 38.15 -9.40 -3.08
CA ALA A 50 37.13 -8.37 -3.04
C ALA A 50 35.77 -9.03 -2.77
N HIS A 51 35.25 -8.87 -1.55
CA HIS A 51 33.83 -9.08 -1.29
C HIS A 51 33.08 -7.86 -1.81
N ALA A 52 32.86 -7.84 -3.14
CA ALA A 52 31.77 -7.10 -3.72
C ALA A 52 30.47 -7.73 -3.20
N GLY A 53 29.91 -7.14 -2.14
CA GLY A 53 28.56 -7.41 -1.69
C GLY A 53 27.61 -7.06 -2.83
N ARG A 54 27.24 -8.09 -3.61
CA ARG A 54 26.14 -8.02 -4.56
C ARG A 54 24.87 -7.77 -3.75
N ASN A 55 24.49 -6.50 -3.62
CA ASN A 55 23.18 -6.10 -3.18
C ASN A 55 22.20 -6.56 -4.28
N GLN A 56 21.76 -7.82 -4.21
CA GLN A 56 20.69 -8.33 -5.05
C GLN A 56 19.38 -7.73 -4.55
N GLN A 57 19.16 -6.45 -4.84
CA GLN A 57 17.80 -5.97 -5.09
C GLN A 57 17.32 -6.78 -6.28
N ARG A 58 16.66 -7.90 -5.99
CA ARG A 58 15.88 -8.64 -6.97
C ARG A 58 14.77 -7.70 -7.37
N ASP A 59 14.97 -7.04 -8.52
CA ASP A 59 13.94 -6.29 -9.22
C ASP A 59 12.66 -7.13 -9.18
N LEU A 60 11.63 -6.69 -8.46
CA LEU A 60 10.29 -7.15 -8.79
C LEU A 60 10.02 -6.58 -10.16
N ARG A 61 10.32 -7.39 -11.15
CA ARG A 61 9.82 -7.14 -12.48
C ARG A 61 8.33 -7.32 -12.31
N CYS A 62 7.61 -6.20 -12.40
CA CYS A 62 6.25 -6.20 -12.91
C CYS A 62 6.31 -7.08 -14.14
N ASP A 63 5.88 -8.34 -14.01
CA ASP A 63 6.05 -9.31 -15.06
C ASP A 63 5.47 -8.65 -16.31
N ARG A 64 6.15 -8.84 -17.44
CA ARG A 64 5.61 -8.44 -18.73
C ARG A 64 4.45 -9.38 -19.08
N HIS A 65 3.46 -9.49 -18.20
CA HIS A 65 2.09 -9.40 -18.62
C HIS A 65 1.94 -8.01 -19.23
N ALA A 66 2.39 -7.89 -20.49
CA ALA A 66 1.62 -7.16 -21.45
C ALA A 66 0.25 -7.86 -21.47
N GLY A 67 -0.59 -7.56 -20.48
CA GLY A 67 -1.98 -7.35 -20.80
C GLY A 67 -1.89 -6.25 -21.83
N ALA A 68 -1.94 -6.64 -23.10
CA ALA A 68 -2.12 -5.68 -24.15
C ALA A 68 -3.26 -4.80 -23.64
N GLY A 69 -3.00 -3.51 -23.46
CA GLY A 69 -4.02 -2.50 -23.59
C GLY A 69 -4.56 -2.68 -25.00
N ALA A 70 -5.37 -3.73 -25.20
CA ALA A 70 -6.37 -3.69 -26.21
C ALA A 70 -7.18 -2.49 -25.77
N ALA A 71 -6.99 -1.38 -26.46
CA ALA A 71 -8.02 -0.39 -26.63
C ALA A 71 -9.23 -1.17 -27.21
N VAL A 72 -9.91 -1.91 -26.34
CA VAL A 72 -11.24 -2.44 -26.60
C VAL A 72 -12.01 -1.16 -26.81
N GLY A 73 -12.33 -0.82 -28.06
CA GLY A 73 -12.94 0.45 -28.44
C GLY A 73 -14.06 0.76 -27.47
N ALA A 74 -13.77 1.62 -26.50
CA ALA A 74 -14.61 1.80 -25.33
C ALA A 74 -15.73 2.72 -25.78
N GLN A 75 -16.83 2.13 -26.22
CA GLN A 75 -18.01 2.91 -26.56
C GLN A 75 -18.73 3.27 -25.27
N ARG A 76 -18.79 4.57 -24.99
CA ARG A 76 -19.54 5.10 -23.85
C ARG A 76 -21.04 4.82 -24.03
N LEU A 77 -21.62 4.03 -23.13
CA LEU A 77 -23.05 3.74 -23.13
C LEU A 77 -23.85 4.99 -22.70
N GLN A 78 -24.77 5.45 -23.54
CA GLN A 78 -25.83 6.37 -23.12
C GLN A 78 -26.89 5.60 -22.32
N LEU A 79 -26.67 5.48 -21.00
CA LEU A 79 -27.65 4.88 -20.10
C LEU A 79 -28.77 5.87 -19.78
N GLY A 80 -30.02 5.46 -19.99
CA GLY A 80 -31.17 6.09 -19.33
C GLY A 80 -31.09 5.82 -17.83
N VAL A 81 -30.91 6.86 -17.02
CA VAL A 81 -30.69 6.73 -15.57
C VAL A 81 -31.90 6.07 -14.89
N ARG A 82 -31.74 4.83 -14.44
CA ARG A 82 -32.67 4.17 -13.51
C ARG A 82 -32.05 4.23 -12.12
N VAL A 83 -32.54 5.14 -11.28
CA VAL A 83 -32.13 5.23 -9.87
C VAL A 83 -32.48 3.92 -9.18
N GLY A 84 -31.49 3.29 -8.53
CA GLY A 84 -31.61 1.96 -7.94
C GLY A 84 -32.78 1.81 -6.95
N SER A 85 -33.26 0.57 -6.82
CA SER A 85 -34.34 0.20 -5.88
C SER A 85 -34.07 0.72 -4.46
N ARG A 86 -35.12 1.18 -3.77
CA ARG A 86 -35.09 1.61 -2.35
C ARG A 86 -34.58 0.51 -1.39
N SER A 87 -34.41 -0.72 -1.87
CA SER A 87 -33.88 -1.86 -1.13
C SER A 87 -32.35 -1.97 -1.13
N SER A 88 -31.62 -1.07 -1.81
CA SER A 88 -30.16 -1.07 -1.80
C SER A 88 -29.58 -0.36 -0.56
N VAL A 89 -28.49 -0.90 -0.02
CA VAL A 89 -27.75 -0.25 1.08
C VAL A 89 -27.08 1.01 0.56
N ARG A 90 -27.28 2.14 1.25
CA ARG A 90 -26.63 3.41 0.90
C ARG A 90 -25.19 3.40 1.40
N THR A 91 -24.23 3.61 0.49
CA THR A 91 -22.80 3.78 0.80
C THR A 91 -22.30 5.09 0.19
N ARG A 92 -21.08 5.53 0.55
CA ARG A 92 -20.40 6.66 -0.07
C ARG A 92 -19.56 6.27 -1.30
N GLY A 93 -19.75 5.04 -1.81
CA GLY A 93 -18.88 4.43 -2.83
C GLY A 93 -17.83 3.49 -2.22
N LEU A 94 -16.85 3.11 -3.05
CA LEU A 94 -15.67 2.36 -2.62
C LEU A 94 -14.83 3.25 -1.69
N THR A 95 -14.60 2.80 -0.45
CA THR A 95 -13.95 3.65 0.56
C THR A 95 -12.45 3.40 0.64
N HIS A 96 -12.03 2.15 0.68
CA HIS A 96 -10.62 1.80 0.85
C HIS A 96 -10.23 0.57 0.04
N LEU A 97 -8.96 0.53 -0.36
CA LEU A 97 -8.29 -0.63 -0.92
C LEU A 97 -7.08 -0.97 -0.05
N ALA A 98 -7.01 -2.22 0.42
CA ALA A 98 -5.88 -2.74 1.18
C ALA A 98 -4.93 -3.51 0.27
N LEU A 99 -3.67 -3.09 0.25
CA LEU A 99 -2.59 -3.61 -0.57
C LEU A 99 -1.60 -4.36 0.32
N ARG A 100 -1.24 -5.57 -0.12
CA ARG A 100 -0.13 -6.31 0.48
C ARG A 100 1.16 -5.80 -0.13
N VAL A 101 2.04 -5.29 0.70
CA VAL A 101 3.28 -4.65 0.26
C VAL A 101 4.46 -5.22 1.02
N ARG A 102 5.66 -5.10 0.46
CA ARG A 102 6.87 -5.59 1.13
C ARG A 102 7.41 -4.62 2.16
N ASP A 103 7.16 -3.33 1.95
CA ASP A 103 7.59 -2.24 2.81
C ASP A 103 6.52 -1.15 2.77
N GLU A 104 5.78 -1.02 3.86
CA GLU A 104 4.66 -0.09 3.99
C GLU A 104 5.09 1.38 3.82
N GLU A 105 6.31 1.73 4.23
CA GLU A 105 6.85 3.09 4.10
C GLU A 105 7.24 3.41 2.65
N ARG A 106 7.80 2.44 1.94
CA ARG A 106 8.10 2.59 0.51
C ARG A 106 6.84 2.83 -0.29
N SER A 107 5.81 2.02 -0.08
CA SER A 107 4.54 2.17 -0.80
C SER A 107 3.85 3.48 -0.39
N PHE A 108 3.79 3.80 0.91
CA PHE A 108 3.21 5.07 1.35
C PHE A 108 3.92 6.29 0.75
N ARG A 109 5.26 6.33 0.76
CA ARG A 109 6.02 7.44 0.13
C ARG A 109 5.67 7.60 -1.34
N PHE A 110 5.53 6.50 -2.08
CA PHE A 110 5.13 6.53 -3.48
C PHE A 110 3.77 7.21 -3.67
N TYR A 111 2.73 6.74 -2.95
CA TYR A 111 1.39 7.32 -3.08
C TYR A 111 1.26 8.73 -2.48
N ARG A 112 2.07 9.07 -1.48
CA ARG A 112 2.21 10.45 -1.00
C ARG A 112 2.78 11.35 -2.09
N ASP A 113 3.84 10.93 -2.77
CA ASP A 113 4.54 11.77 -3.74
C ASP A 113 3.78 11.88 -5.08
N VAL A 114 3.02 10.84 -5.46
CA VAL A 114 2.20 10.83 -6.68
C VAL A 114 0.82 11.47 -6.47
N LEU A 115 0.12 11.08 -5.39
CA LEU A 115 -1.28 11.50 -5.18
C LEU A 115 -1.43 12.57 -4.08
N GLY A 116 -0.38 12.87 -3.31
CA GLY A 116 -0.48 13.77 -2.16
C GLY A 116 -1.28 13.17 -1.01
N MET A 117 -1.25 11.84 -0.86
CA MET A 117 -1.90 11.16 0.28
C MET A 117 -1.22 11.47 1.60
N VAL A 118 -2.01 11.52 2.67
CA VAL A 118 -1.56 11.74 4.05
C VAL A 118 -1.87 10.51 4.89
N GLU A 119 -0.95 10.11 5.77
CA GLU A 119 -1.22 9.05 6.73
C GLU A 119 -2.26 9.50 7.76
N VAL A 120 -3.21 8.62 8.07
CA VAL A 120 -4.27 8.87 9.06
C VAL A 120 -4.26 7.85 10.20
N TYR A 121 -3.74 6.65 9.94
CA TYR A 121 -3.45 5.65 10.97
C TYR A 121 -2.14 4.94 10.67
N ARG A 122 -1.46 4.51 11.73
CA ARG A 122 -0.16 3.83 11.66
C ARG A 122 -0.02 2.77 12.74
N GLY A 123 0.55 1.64 12.36
CA GLY A 123 0.87 0.51 13.23
C GLY A 123 2.12 -0.22 12.75
N ALA A 124 2.53 -1.27 13.45
CA ALA A 124 3.67 -2.08 13.03
C ALA A 124 3.33 -2.86 11.75
N GLY A 125 4.00 -2.58 10.62
CA GLY A 125 3.68 -3.21 9.34
C GLY A 125 2.40 -2.70 8.70
N PHE A 126 1.89 -1.54 9.12
CA PHE A 126 0.57 -1.04 8.71
C PHE A 126 0.56 0.48 8.58
N ILE A 127 0.09 0.99 7.45
CA ILE A 127 -0.21 2.41 7.24
C ILE A 127 -1.55 2.53 6.51
N GLN A 128 -2.45 3.36 7.03
CA GLN A 128 -3.64 3.81 6.30
C GLN A 128 -3.43 5.26 5.90
N ALA A 129 -3.61 5.56 4.61
CA ALA A 129 -3.45 6.89 4.04
C ALA A 129 -4.72 7.33 3.32
N GLN A 130 -5.03 8.62 3.40
CA GLN A 130 -6.19 9.25 2.76
C GLN A 130 -5.73 10.39 1.86
N LYS A 131 -6.41 10.59 0.73
CA LYS A 131 -6.23 11.77 -0.11
C LYS A 131 -7.02 12.96 0.46
N PRO A 132 -6.37 14.09 0.81
CA PRO A 132 -7.11 15.28 1.23
C PRO A 132 -8.07 15.77 0.16
N GLY A 133 -9.31 16.08 0.56
CA GLY A 133 -10.36 16.56 -0.33
C GLY A 133 -11.12 15.48 -1.10
N SER A 134 -10.81 14.19 -0.90
CA SER A 134 -11.59 13.06 -1.43
C SER A 134 -11.81 11.99 -0.35
N TRP A 135 -12.54 10.93 -0.71
CA TRP A 135 -12.77 9.77 0.15
C TRP A 135 -11.79 8.62 -0.13
N ASP A 136 -10.78 8.84 -0.97
CA ASP A 136 -9.88 7.79 -1.41
C ASP A 136 -8.94 7.38 -0.28
N VAL A 137 -8.97 6.09 0.08
CA VAL A 137 -8.13 5.52 1.13
C VAL A 137 -7.35 4.33 0.57
N LEU A 138 -6.04 4.33 0.82
CA LEU A 138 -5.18 3.16 0.64
C LEU A 138 -4.71 2.67 2.01
N VAL A 139 -4.72 1.35 2.18
CA VAL A 139 -4.14 0.68 3.33
C VAL A 139 -2.97 -0.17 2.85
N PHE A 140 -1.81 -0.02 3.49
CA PHE A 140 -0.59 -0.76 3.18
C PHE A 140 -0.33 -1.74 4.31
N GLU A 141 -0.40 -3.03 4.01
CA GLU A 141 -0.14 -4.12 4.96
C GLU A 141 1.14 -4.85 4.57
N ARG A 142 2.13 -4.82 5.46
CA ARG A 142 3.41 -5.50 5.23
C ARG A 142 3.20 -7.02 5.17
N SER A 143 3.73 -7.63 4.12
CA SER A 143 3.69 -9.07 3.88
C SER A 143 5.04 -9.55 3.36
N ASP A 144 5.56 -10.62 3.96
CA ASP A 144 6.77 -11.32 3.48
C ASP A 144 6.48 -12.28 2.32
N VAL A 145 5.19 -12.54 2.06
CA VAL A 145 4.76 -13.28 0.88
C VAL A 145 4.80 -12.31 -0.30
N GLU A 146 5.59 -12.66 -1.32
CA GLU A 146 5.60 -11.95 -2.59
C GLU A 146 4.15 -11.85 -3.09
N PRO A 147 3.64 -10.64 -3.38
CA PRO A 147 2.36 -10.49 -4.05
C PRO A 147 2.42 -11.37 -5.31
N ALA A 148 1.48 -12.31 -5.47
CA ALA A 148 1.43 -13.19 -6.63
C ALA A 148 0.95 -12.40 -7.88
N GLY A 149 1.70 -11.35 -8.25
CA GLY A 149 1.16 -10.20 -8.96
C GLY A 149 0.27 -9.35 -8.05
N SER A 150 -0.66 -8.62 -8.62
CA SER A 150 -1.63 -7.73 -7.96
C SER A 150 -2.61 -8.38 -6.96
N GLY A 151 -2.35 -9.62 -6.50
CA GLY A 151 -3.24 -10.35 -5.59
C GLY A 151 -4.59 -10.72 -6.23
N GLY A 152 -4.65 -10.80 -7.56
CA GLY A 152 -5.85 -11.14 -8.33
C GLY A 152 -6.64 -9.93 -8.86
N ILE A 153 -6.18 -8.71 -8.63
CA ILE A 153 -6.81 -7.48 -9.16
C ILE A 153 -6.12 -7.06 -10.46
N SER A 154 -6.78 -7.04 -11.60
CA SER A 154 -6.08 -6.67 -12.86
C SER A 154 -5.42 -5.29 -12.83
N HIS A 155 -6.08 -4.28 -12.25
CA HIS A 155 -5.54 -2.96 -11.90
C HIS A 155 -6.57 -2.23 -11.03
N PHE A 156 -6.19 -1.08 -10.48
CA PHE A 156 -7.10 -0.13 -9.86
C PHE A 156 -6.71 1.30 -10.26
N GLY A 157 -7.63 2.26 -10.18
CA GLY A 157 -7.34 3.59 -10.66
C GLY A 157 -7.98 4.73 -9.91
N PHE A 158 -7.46 5.93 -10.16
CA PHE A 158 -7.96 7.19 -9.63
C PHE A 158 -8.32 8.13 -10.79
N ARG A 159 -9.45 8.82 -10.63
CA ARG A 159 -9.92 9.78 -11.62
C ARG A 159 -9.24 11.14 -11.39
N LEU A 160 -8.64 11.69 -12.44
CA LEU A 160 -8.06 13.02 -12.45
C LEU A 160 -9.14 14.10 -12.54
N ILE A 161 -8.82 15.29 -12.04
CA ILE A 161 -9.71 16.46 -12.09
C ILE A 161 -9.59 17.17 -13.44
N HIS A 162 -8.38 17.28 -13.99
CA HIS A 162 -8.12 17.95 -15.25
C HIS A 162 -7.45 17.01 -16.26
N PRO A 163 -7.91 16.99 -17.53
CA PRO A 163 -7.31 16.15 -18.56
C PRO A 163 -5.86 16.57 -18.91
N GLY A 164 -5.50 17.83 -18.65
CA GLY A 164 -4.15 18.36 -18.90
C GLY A 164 -3.07 17.87 -17.93
N ASP A 165 -3.45 17.16 -16.86
CA ASP A 165 -2.52 16.80 -15.78
C ASP A 165 -1.65 15.57 -16.10
N ILE A 166 -1.94 14.84 -17.18
CA ILE A 166 -1.31 13.54 -17.46
C ILE A 166 0.22 13.61 -17.53
N GLN A 167 0.79 14.65 -18.14
CA GLN A 167 2.25 14.78 -18.18
C GLN A 167 2.85 15.07 -16.79
N ALA A 168 2.18 15.89 -15.98
CA ALA A 168 2.62 16.14 -14.60
C ALA A 168 2.57 14.87 -13.75
N VAL A 169 1.56 14.02 -14.01
CA VAL A 169 1.42 12.69 -13.39
C VAL A 169 2.55 11.75 -13.83
N VAL A 170 2.86 11.67 -15.14
CA VAL A 170 4.02 10.91 -15.66
C VAL A 170 5.28 11.27 -14.88
N ASP A 171 5.57 12.57 -14.78
CA ASP A 171 6.79 13.04 -14.13
C ASP A 171 6.78 12.72 -12.62
N ALA A 172 5.64 12.82 -11.95
CA ALA A 172 5.50 12.46 -10.54
C ALA A 172 5.75 10.96 -10.30
N VAL A 173 5.20 10.10 -11.15
CA VAL A 173 5.36 8.64 -11.07
C VAL A 173 6.82 8.24 -11.25
N VAL A 174 7.49 8.78 -12.27
CA VAL A 174 8.92 8.50 -12.51
C VAL A 174 9.79 8.99 -11.35
N ARG A 175 9.54 10.21 -10.85
CA ARG A 175 10.29 10.74 -9.69
C ARG A 175 10.09 9.91 -8.43
N ALA A 176 8.90 9.38 -8.20
CA ALA A 176 8.57 8.57 -7.04
C ALA A 176 9.09 7.11 -7.13
N GLY A 177 9.69 6.73 -8.26
CA GLY A 177 10.25 5.38 -8.48
C GLY A 177 9.25 4.37 -9.06
N GLY A 178 8.10 4.83 -9.57
CA GLY A 178 7.18 4.00 -10.33
C GLY A 178 7.62 3.84 -11.79
N THR A 179 7.01 2.87 -12.49
CA THR A 179 7.29 2.62 -13.91
C THR A 179 6.06 2.96 -14.75
N VAL A 180 6.18 3.91 -15.66
CA VAL A 180 5.11 4.17 -16.66
C VAL A 180 5.07 3.00 -17.65
N ARG A 181 3.88 2.44 -17.87
CA ARG A 181 3.64 1.30 -18.76
C ARG A 181 3.06 1.76 -20.09
N GLU A 182 2.02 2.59 -20.02
CA GLU A 182 1.29 3.04 -21.19
C GLU A 182 0.64 4.40 -20.92
N THR A 183 0.54 5.22 -21.95
CA THR A 183 -0.21 6.48 -21.94
C THR A 183 -0.98 6.61 -23.24
N GLY A 184 -2.17 7.20 -23.20
CA GLY A 184 -2.98 7.39 -24.39
C GLY A 184 -4.28 8.12 -24.11
N GLU A 185 -5.25 7.94 -25.00
CA GLU A 185 -6.63 8.38 -24.82
C GLU A 185 -7.55 7.20 -25.12
N PHE A 186 -8.51 6.89 -24.23
CA PHE A 186 -9.49 5.84 -24.50
C PHE A 186 -10.49 6.30 -25.57
N VAL A 187 -10.94 7.55 -25.43
CA VAL A 187 -11.73 8.31 -26.39
C VAL A 187 -11.26 9.76 -26.36
N PRO A 188 -11.58 10.59 -27.38
CA PRO A 188 -11.19 11.99 -27.39
C PRO A 188 -11.59 12.72 -26.11
N GLY A 189 -10.58 13.23 -25.39
CA GLY A 189 -10.77 13.96 -24.13
C GLY A 189 -10.78 13.10 -22.86
N GLU A 190 -10.46 11.80 -22.94
CA GLU A 190 -10.27 10.91 -21.79
C GLU A 190 -8.84 10.33 -21.77
N PRO A 191 -7.83 11.16 -21.48
CA PRO A 191 -6.45 10.70 -21.44
C PRO A 191 -6.15 9.86 -20.19
N TYR A 192 -5.27 8.87 -20.35
CA TYR A 192 -4.91 7.91 -19.31
C TYR A 192 -3.41 7.66 -19.22
N LEU A 193 -3.02 7.13 -18.07
CA LEU A 193 -1.70 6.57 -17.78
C LEU A 193 -1.87 5.27 -16.98
N PHE A 194 -1.31 4.18 -17.50
CA PHE A 194 -1.06 2.96 -16.74
C PHE A 194 0.38 2.96 -16.22
N LEU A 195 0.55 2.61 -14.96
CA LEU A 195 1.84 2.53 -14.28
C LEU A 195 1.93 1.27 -13.42
N CYS A 196 3.15 0.89 -13.08
CA CYS A 196 3.44 -0.09 -12.06
C CYS A 196 4.06 0.58 -10.83
N ASP A 197 3.50 0.32 -9.66
CA ASP A 197 4.00 0.84 -8.39
C ASP A 197 5.26 0.07 -7.90
N PRO A 198 5.93 0.50 -6.81
CA PRO A 198 7.12 -0.18 -6.29
C PRO A 198 6.92 -1.61 -5.77
N ASP A 199 5.68 -2.06 -5.59
CA ASP A 199 5.32 -3.38 -5.10
C ASP A 199 4.74 -4.27 -6.21
N GLY A 200 4.62 -3.75 -7.44
CA GLY A 200 4.23 -4.52 -8.62
C GLY A 200 2.75 -4.38 -9.01
N TYR A 201 2.00 -3.45 -8.40
CA TYR A 201 0.60 -3.22 -8.73
C TYR A 201 0.45 -2.37 -9.99
N ASP A 202 -0.41 -2.82 -10.91
CA ASP A 202 -0.86 -2.00 -12.04
C ASP A 202 -1.89 -0.97 -11.55
N VAL A 203 -1.56 0.31 -11.72
CA VAL A 203 -2.37 1.46 -11.31
C VAL A 203 -2.71 2.30 -12.54
N GLU A 204 -3.94 2.80 -12.59
CA GLU A 204 -4.45 3.68 -13.64
C GLU A 204 -4.72 5.08 -13.10
N LEU A 205 -4.22 6.10 -13.81
CA LEU A 205 -4.56 7.50 -13.56
C LEU A 205 -5.12 8.07 -14.85
N TRP A 206 -6.37 8.49 -14.84
CA TRP A 206 -7.06 8.91 -16.05
C TRP A 206 -8.07 9.99 -15.78
N TYR A 207 -8.31 10.84 -16.77
CA TYR A 207 -9.45 11.74 -16.76
C TYR A 207 -10.61 11.09 -17.50
N GLU A 208 -11.77 11.05 -16.85
CA GLU A 208 -13.00 10.48 -17.42
C GLU A 208 -14.03 11.59 -17.56
N LEU A 209 -14.72 11.66 -18.71
CA LEU A 209 -15.72 12.69 -18.92
C LEU A 209 -16.92 12.44 -17.99
N PRO A 210 -17.44 13.49 -17.31
CA PRO A 210 -18.50 13.33 -16.33
C PRO A 210 -19.73 12.60 -16.87
N THR A 211 -20.26 11.65 -16.10
CA THR A 211 -21.46 10.87 -16.46
C THR A 211 -22.74 11.44 -15.87
N PRO A 212 -23.93 11.16 -16.44
CA PRO A 212 -25.21 11.58 -15.85
C PRO A 212 -25.49 11.02 -14.45
N ILE A 213 -24.71 10.02 -14.00
CA ILE A 213 -24.83 9.40 -12.67
C ILE A 213 -23.70 9.81 -11.72
N ASP A 214 -22.77 10.65 -12.16
CA ASP A 214 -21.75 11.20 -11.27
C ASP A 214 -22.43 11.98 -10.15
N PRO A 215 -21.87 11.94 -8.93
CA PRO A 215 -22.42 12.73 -7.84
C PRO A 215 -22.43 14.20 -8.22
N LEU A 216 -23.58 14.85 -7.97
CA LEU A 216 -23.66 16.31 -8.06
C LEU A 216 -22.61 16.85 -7.08
N SER A 217 -21.54 17.45 -7.61
CA SER A 217 -20.41 18.00 -6.84
C SER A 217 -20.84 18.46 -5.45
N GLU A 218 -20.48 17.71 -4.39
CA GLU A 218 -20.76 18.16 -3.03
C GLU A 218 -19.92 19.43 -2.77
N PRO A 219 -20.50 20.47 -2.13
CA PRO A 219 -19.82 21.72 -1.89
C PRO A 219 -18.59 21.48 -1.01
N ARG A 220 -17.49 22.20 -1.31
CA ARG A 220 -16.29 22.27 -0.45
C ARG A 220 -16.72 22.43 1.00
N GLN A 221 -16.45 21.44 1.84
CA GLN A 221 -16.61 21.60 3.28
C GLN A 221 -15.56 22.62 3.76
N ALA A 222 -16.04 23.57 4.56
CA ALA A 222 -15.39 24.81 4.96
C ALA A 222 -14.10 24.62 5.76
#